data_AF-A0A177NPU8-F1
#
_entry.id   AF-A0A177NPU8-F1
#
_cell.length_a   1.000
_cell.length_b   1.000
_cell.length_c   1.000
_cell.angle_alpha   90.00
_cell.angle_beta   90.00
_cell.angle_gamma   90.00
#
_symmetry.space_group_name_H-M   'P 1'
#
loop_
_entity.id
_entity.type
_entity.pdbx_description
1 polymer ?
#
loop_
_entity_poly.entity_id
_entity_poly.type
_entity_poly.pdbx_seq_one_letter_code
_entity_poly.pdbx_strand_id
1 'polypeptide(L)'
;MAIGVDAAGNITSDGAYSYQYNRRGLLYRVYQSGAAVANYSYNAMGQRTLKTLSGGKTVYQYGPGGQLLAEIGKDAQGNWTAFDYVWRGERPLARFKTQVTAAGAASTLESLILHTDALGSPSDASNSQGNVVWRWTHEAFGATAPNQDPDGNGQITQLNLRFPGQYYDAETGLHYNMHRYYQPKTGRYISSDPIGVLGGINTYTYALNNPLRWTDPLGLYSKTGCNDAQCELIDKAVANAQDAANKQGIGPGFSQALETANFICKKPEKNKNYCGANNDPDIYLRNAFNPGKCGSLPSTLLHEVSHSKPLNYTEMDAYILEYKAYGTSMPTPAKLQKDYPNLSPEQIQYYSKQREEALKQ
;
A
#
# COMPACT_ATOMS: atom_id res chain seq x y z
N MET A 1 -0.80 22.17 -25.24
CA MET A 1 -1.61 22.47 -24.03
C MET A 1 -0.70 22.36 -22.82
N ALA A 2 -0.73 23.32 -21.91
CA ALA A 2 0.16 23.36 -20.75
C ALA A 2 -0.44 22.56 -19.59
N ILE A 3 0.37 21.72 -18.95
CA ILE A 3 0.02 21.09 -17.68
C ILE A 3 0.07 22.18 -16.60
N GLY A 4 -1.01 22.33 -15.84
CA GLY A 4 -1.06 23.20 -14.67
C GLY A 4 -0.64 22.43 -13.42
N VAL A 5 0.17 23.05 -12.55
CA VAL A 5 0.58 22.49 -11.27
C VAL A 5 0.43 23.52 -10.16
N ASP A 6 0.12 23.08 -8.94
CA ASP A 6 0.17 23.92 -7.75
C ASP A 6 1.56 23.88 -7.07
N ALA A 7 1.74 24.69 -6.02
CA ALA A 7 3.01 24.77 -5.28
C ALA A 7 3.36 23.48 -4.50
N ALA A 8 2.39 22.58 -4.28
CA ALA A 8 2.62 21.28 -3.65
C ALA A 8 2.96 20.19 -4.70
N GLY A 9 3.00 20.53 -5.99
CA GLY A 9 3.29 19.60 -7.06
C GLY A 9 2.08 18.76 -7.48
N ASN A 10 0.86 19.18 -7.18
CA ASN A 10 -0.33 18.51 -7.70
C ASN A 10 -0.66 19.05 -9.09
N ILE A 11 -0.95 18.16 -10.05
CA ILE A 11 -1.46 18.57 -11.36
C ILE A 11 -2.86 19.14 -11.18
N THR A 12 -3.04 20.42 -11.49
CA THR A 12 -4.31 21.15 -11.43
C THR A 12 -5.02 21.19 -12.78
N SER A 13 -4.32 20.91 -13.88
CA SER A 13 -4.93 20.66 -15.19
C SER A 13 -4.01 19.86 -16.10
N ASP A 14 -4.57 18.94 -16.89
CA ASP A 14 -3.86 18.18 -17.92
C ASP A 14 -4.28 18.57 -19.35
N GLY A 15 -5.03 19.66 -19.49
CA GLY A 15 -5.62 20.14 -20.74
C GLY A 15 -6.97 19.50 -21.10
N ALA A 16 -7.29 18.32 -20.55
CA ALA A 16 -8.60 17.70 -20.70
C ALA A 16 -9.50 17.97 -19.49
N TYR A 17 -8.90 17.92 -18.30
CA TYR A 17 -9.56 18.11 -17.02
C TYR A 17 -8.86 19.20 -16.19
N SER A 18 -9.60 19.72 -15.22
CA SER A 18 -9.05 20.49 -14.10
C SER A 18 -9.33 19.79 -12.79
N TYR A 19 -8.37 19.83 -11.87
CA TYR A 19 -8.36 19.05 -10.64
C TYR A 19 -8.27 19.96 -9.42
N GLN A 20 -9.00 19.62 -8.36
CA GLN A 20 -8.91 20.31 -7.07
C GLN A 20 -8.59 19.31 -5.95
N TYR A 21 -7.63 19.69 -5.11
CA TYR A 21 -7.13 18.89 -4.00
C TYR A 21 -7.54 19.51 -2.67
N ASN A 22 -7.83 18.65 -1.69
CA ASN A 22 -8.16 19.12 -0.34
C ASN A 22 -6.87 19.49 0.41
N ARG A 23 -7.01 19.98 1.66
CA ARG A 23 -5.85 20.36 2.50
C ARG A 23 -4.87 19.22 2.82
N ARG A 24 -5.27 17.96 2.59
CA ARG A 24 -4.42 16.77 2.75
C ARG A 24 -3.75 16.34 1.43
N GLY A 25 -3.93 17.10 0.35
CA GLY A 25 -3.39 16.76 -0.98
C GLY A 25 -4.18 15.66 -1.72
N LEU A 26 -5.38 15.30 -1.27
CA LEU A 26 -6.21 14.30 -1.97
C LEU A 26 -7.14 14.99 -2.98
N LEU A 27 -7.18 14.47 -4.22
CA LEU A 27 -8.10 14.92 -5.27
C LEU A 27 -9.54 14.77 -4.78
N TYR A 28 -10.30 15.86 -4.67
CA TYR A 28 -11.69 15.80 -4.19
C TYR A 28 -12.71 16.30 -5.21
N ARG A 29 -12.28 16.98 -6.28
CA ARG A 29 -13.17 17.44 -7.34
C ARG A 29 -12.48 17.50 -8.69
N VAL A 30 -13.21 17.09 -9.73
CA VAL A 30 -12.75 17.10 -11.13
C VAL A 30 -13.73 17.90 -11.98
N TYR A 31 -13.19 18.70 -12.89
CA TYR A 31 -13.94 19.47 -13.88
C TYR A 31 -13.54 19.05 -15.29
N GLN A 32 -14.50 19.06 -16.21
CA GLN A 32 -14.29 18.92 -17.64
C GLN A 32 -15.05 20.05 -18.34
N SER A 33 -14.36 20.81 -19.20
CA SER A 33 -14.96 21.97 -19.89
C SER A 33 -15.71 22.94 -18.96
N GLY A 34 -15.18 23.16 -17.76
CA GLY A 34 -15.77 24.05 -16.74
C GLY A 34 -16.91 23.46 -15.90
N ALA A 35 -17.43 22.27 -16.24
CA ALA A 35 -18.46 21.59 -15.47
C ALA A 35 -17.85 20.58 -14.50
N ALA A 36 -18.36 20.51 -13.26
CA ALA A 36 -17.92 19.48 -12.30
C ALA A 36 -18.44 18.11 -12.72
N VAL A 37 -17.53 17.16 -12.97
CA VAL A 37 -17.86 15.79 -13.41
C VAL A 37 -17.72 14.76 -12.30
N ALA A 38 -16.93 15.05 -11.27
CA ALA A 38 -16.73 14.15 -10.14
C ALA A 38 -16.47 14.89 -8.83
N ASN A 39 -16.98 14.32 -7.73
CA ASN A 39 -16.62 14.71 -6.36
C ASN A 39 -16.29 13.47 -5.54
N TYR A 40 -15.24 13.55 -4.73
CA TYR A 40 -14.77 12.45 -3.88
C TYR A 40 -14.72 12.89 -2.41
N SER A 41 -15.03 11.97 -1.49
CA SER A 41 -14.86 12.16 -0.06
C SER A 41 -14.04 11.03 0.55
N TYR A 42 -13.33 11.33 1.63
CA TYR A 42 -12.33 10.44 2.22
C TYR A 42 -12.52 10.33 3.73
N ASN A 43 -12.18 9.19 4.31
CA ASN A 43 -12.08 9.02 5.75
C ASN A 43 -10.74 9.57 6.30
N ALA A 44 -10.56 9.48 7.63
CA ALA A 44 -9.33 9.93 8.30
C ALA A 44 -8.08 9.20 7.78
N MET A 45 -8.19 7.93 7.39
CA MET A 45 -7.10 7.13 6.83
C MET A 45 -6.80 7.44 5.35
N GLY A 46 -7.51 8.39 4.72
CA GLY A 46 -7.29 8.76 3.32
C GLY A 46 -7.97 7.84 2.30
N GLN A 47 -8.80 6.90 2.75
CA GLN A 47 -9.55 6.01 1.88
C GLN A 47 -10.80 6.70 1.35
N ARG A 48 -11.07 6.61 0.06
CA ARG A 48 -12.23 7.24 -0.59
C ARG A 48 -13.50 6.52 -0.15
N THR A 49 -14.38 7.19 0.57
CA THR A 49 -15.65 6.63 1.08
C THR A 49 -16.85 6.95 0.22
N LEU A 50 -16.78 7.99 -0.62
CA LEU A 50 -17.88 8.41 -1.50
C LEU A 50 -17.34 8.95 -2.81
N LYS A 51 -17.95 8.51 -3.91
CA LYS A 51 -17.87 9.13 -5.24
C LYS A 51 -19.25 9.65 -5.62
N THR A 52 -19.31 10.90 -6.06
CA THR A 52 -20.54 11.53 -6.60
C THR A 52 -20.28 11.98 -8.02
N LEU A 53 -21.05 11.40 -8.94
CA LEU A 53 -21.13 11.79 -10.35
C LEU A 53 -22.52 12.38 -10.63
N SER A 54 -22.73 12.94 -11.82
CA SER A 54 -24.07 13.38 -12.25
C SER A 54 -25.09 12.24 -12.22
N GLY A 55 -24.65 11.02 -12.56
CA GLY A 55 -25.48 9.81 -12.63
C GLY A 55 -25.77 9.14 -11.28
N GLY A 56 -25.19 9.61 -10.17
CA GLY A 56 -25.46 9.05 -8.86
C GLY A 56 -24.27 9.03 -7.91
N LYS A 57 -24.44 8.30 -6.80
CA LYS A 57 -23.46 8.16 -5.73
C LYS A 57 -23.03 6.71 -5.58
N THR A 58 -21.75 6.52 -5.31
CA THR A 58 -21.15 5.22 -4.95
C THR A 58 -20.45 5.37 -3.62
N VAL A 59 -20.84 4.54 -2.65
CA VAL A 59 -20.20 4.42 -1.33
C VAL A 59 -19.19 3.27 -1.39
N TYR A 60 -18.04 3.45 -0.76
CA TYR A 60 -16.97 2.45 -0.70
C TYR A 60 -16.72 2.01 0.75
N GLN A 61 -16.56 0.71 0.95
CA GLN A 61 -16.21 0.11 2.24
C GLN A 61 -14.89 -0.62 2.14
N TYR A 62 -14.05 -0.51 3.16
CA TYR A 62 -12.71 -1.10 3.20
C TYR A 62 -12.56 -2.02 4.40
N GLY A 63 -11.73 -3.05 4.22
CA GLY A 63 -11.34 -3.94 5.30
C GLY A 63 -10.20 -3.37 6.15
N PRO A 64 -9.84 -4.07 7.24
CA PRO A 64 -8.78 -3.61 8.15
C PRO A 64 -7.40 -3.43 7.48
N GLY A 65 -7.11 -4.17 6.41
CA GLY A 65 -5.88 -4.06 5.63
C GLY A 65 -5.97 -3.07 4.46
N GLY A 66 -7.05 -2.31 4.35
CA GLY A 66 -7.26 -1.33 3.29
C GLY A 66 -7.78 -1.89 1.97
N GLN A 67 -8.06 -3.19 1.87
CA GLN A 67 -8.71 -3.80 0.71
C GLN A 67 -10.13 -3.25 0.52
N LEU A 68 -10.52 -2.98 -0.73
CA LEU A 68 -11.89 -2.56 -1.08
C LEU A 68 -12.85 -3.75 -0.91
N LEU A 69 -13.76 -3.69 0.06
CA LEU A 69 -14.73 -4.76 0.32
C LEU A 69 -16.02 -4.61 -0.46
N ALA A 70 -16.51 -3.37 -0.62
CA ALA A 70 -17.77 -3.14 -1.30
C ALA A 70 -17.83 -1.79 -2.00
N GLU A 71 -18.53 -1.77 -3.13
CA GLU A 71 -19.03 -0.56 -3.80
C GLU A 71 -20.54 -0.60 -3.84
N ILE A 72 -21.20 0.44 -3.33
CA ILE A 72 -22.65 0.43 -3.16
C ILE A 72 -23.24 1.68 -3.79
N GLY A 73 -24.12 1.50 -4.78
CA GLY A 73 -24.81 2.58 -5.46
C GLY A 73 -26.32 2.38 -5.47
N LYS A 74 -27.06 3.46 -5.73
CA LYS A 74 -28.51 3.45 -5.90
C LYS A 74 -28.85 4.08 -7.25
N ASP A 75 -29.65 3.39 -8.04
CA ASP A 75 -30.14 3.92 -9.31
C ASP A 75 -31.32 4.89 -9.12
N ALA A 76 -31.76 5.51 -10.21
CA ALA A 76 -32.88 6.46 -10.21
C ALA A 76 -34.24 5.80 -9.88
N GLN A 77 -34.36 4.49 -10.11
CA GLN A 77 -35.54 3.68 -9.79
C GLN A 77 -35.55 3.27 -8.30
N GLY A 78 -34.45 3.53 -7.59
CA GLY A 78 -34.28 3.28 -6.18
C GLY A 78 -33.78 1.89 -5.84
N ASN A 79 -33.31 1.12 -6.82
CA ASN A 79 -32.66 -0.15 -6.58
C ASN A 79 -31.22 0.07 -6.11
N TRP A 80 -30.83 -0.66 -5.08
CA TRP A 80 -29.45 -0.71 -4.61
C TRP A 80 -28.68 -1.77 -5.38
N THR A 81 -27.48 -1.44 -5.84
CA THR A 81 -26.53 -2.41 -6.40
C THR A 81 -25.25 -2.37 -5.56
N ALA A 82 -24.80 -3.54 -5.13
CA ALA A 82 -23.55 -3.74 -4.43
C ALA A 82 -22.60 -4.61 -5.28
N PHE A 83 -21.34 -4.22 -5.34
CA PHE A 83 -20.24 -5.07 -5.80
C PHE A 83 -19.39 -5.44 -4.59
N ASP A 84 -19.52 -6.67 -4.11
CA ASP A 84 -18.80 -7.18 -2.94
C ASP A 84 -17.58 -7.97 -3.37
N TYR A 85 -16.43 -7.70 -2.77
CA TYR A 85 -15.15 -8.32 -3.11
C TYR A 85 -14.66 -9.22 -1.98
N VAL A 86 -14.19 -10.40 -2.37
CA VAL A 86 -13.55 -11.37 -1.47
C VAL A 86 -12.06 -11.37 -1.73
N TRP A 87 -11.28 -11.31 -0.65
CA TRP A 87 -9.82 -11.20 -0.70
C TRP A 87 -9.15 -12.32 0.08
N ARG A 88 -7.93 -12.67 -0.34
CA ARG A 88 -6.97 -13.43 0.47
C ARG A 88 -5.68 -12.63 0.55
N GLY A 89 -5.44 -12.01 1.70
CA GLY A 89 -4.43 -10.97 1.82
C GLY A 89 -4.72 -9.83 0.83
N GLU A 90 -3.74 -9.49 -0.01
CA GLU A 90 -3.84 -8.44 -1.02
C GLU A 90 -4.43 -8.91 -2.36
N ARG A 91 -4.73 -10.21 -2.52
CA ARG A 91 -5.22 -10.75 -3.78
C ARG A 91 -6.74 -10.84 -3.81
N PRO A 92 -7.41 -10.25 -4.82
CA PRO A 92 -8.84 -10.43 -5.02
C PRO A 92 -9.11 -11.85 -5.52
N LEU A 93 -10.10 -12.52 -4.94
CA LEU A 93 -10.48 -13.91 -5.27
C LEU A 93 -11.81 -14.00 -5.99
N ALA A 94 -12.78 -13.19 -5.57
CA ALA A 94 -14.11 -13.22 -6.13
C ALA A 94 -14.79 -11.86 -6.03
N ARG A 95 -15.79 -11.64 -6.88
CA ARG A 95 -16.66 -10.48 -6.77
C ARG A 95 -18.11 -10.84 -7.07
N PHE A 96 -19.01 -10.43 -6.20
CA PHE A 96 -20.45 -10.63 -6.35
C PHE A 96 -21.13 -9.31 -6.69
N LYS A 97 -22.05 -9.34 -7.64
CA LYS A 97 -22.96 -8.23 -7.91
C LYS A 97 -24.33 -8.59 -7.35
N THR A 98 -24.78 -7.86 -6.35
CA THR A 98 -26.09 -8.07 -5.72
C THR A 98 -26.97 -6.85 -5.96
N GLN A 99 -28.24 -7.07 -6.24
CA GLN A 99 -29.23 -6.00 -6.34
C GLN A 99 -30.35 -6.20 -5.31
N VAL A 100 -30.71 -5.11 -4.63
CA VAL A 100 -31.92 -5.03 -3.80
C VAL A 100 -32.85 -4.01 -4.44
N THR A 101 -34.01 -4.47 -4.89
CA THR A 101 -35.02 -3.60 -5.51
C THR A 101 -35.60 -2.61 -4.52
N ALA A 102 -36.23 -1.54 -5.01
CA ALA A 102 -36.94 -0.58 -4.16
C ALA A 102 -38.03 -1.23 -3.28
N ALA A 103 -38.59 -2.36 -3.71
CA ALA A 103 -39.57 -3.16 -2.96
C ALA A 103 -38.93 -4.12 -1.92
N GLY A 104 -37.60 -4.16 -1.81
CA GLY A 104 -36.86 -4.95 -0.83
C GLY A 104 -36.48 -6.37 -1.27
N ALA A 105 -36.82 -6.79 -2.50
CA ALA A 105 -36.40 -8.09 -3.02
C ALA A 105 -34.91 -8.08 -3.38
N ALA A 106 -34.15 -9.06 -2.89
CA ALA A 106 -32.71 -9.20 -3.10
C ALA A 106 -32.37 -10.34 -4.07
N SER A 107 -31.38 -10.13 -4.94
CA SER A 107 -30.88 -11.15 -5.87
C SER A 107 -29.40 -10.96 -6.17
N THR A 108 -28.66 -12.06 -6.32
CA THR A 108 -27.29 -12.05 -6.86
C THR A 108 -27.37 -12.13 -8.38
N LEU A 109 -26.90 -11.09 -9.06
CA LEU A 109 -26.95 -10.96 -10.51
C LEU A 109 -25.72 -11.55 -11.19
N GLU A 110 -24.56 -11.56 -10.52
CA GLU A 110 -23.31 -12.03 -11.11
C GLU A 110 -22.33 -12.50 -10.03
N SER A 111 -21.70 -13.64 -10.25
CA SER A 111 -20.64 -14.20 -9.40
C SER A 111 -19.40 -14.42 -10.25
N LEU A 112 -18.31 -13.72 -9.92
CA LEU A 112 -17.04 -13.83 -10.63
C LEU A 112 -15.98 -14.46 -9.75
N ILE A 113 -15.21 -15.38 -10.33
CA ILE A 113 -13.91 -15.80 -9.82
C ILE A 113 -12.85 -14.93 -10.49
N LEU A 114 -12.01 -14.28 -9.69
CA LEU A 114 -10.98 -13.37 -10.16
C LEU A 114 -9.64 -14.11 -10.20
N HIS A 115 -9.01 -14.10 -11.37
CA HIS A 115 -7.68 -14.64 -11.59
C HIS A 115 -6.69 -13.49 -11.65
N THR A 116 -5.54 -13.66 -11.00
CA THR A 116 -4.55 -12.59 -10.86
C THR A 116 -3.22 -12.97 -11.49
N ASP A 117 -2.50 -11.95 -11.94
CA ASP A 117 -1.10 -12.08 -12.35
C ASP A 117 -0.18 -12.35 -11.13
N ALA A 118 1.13 -12.42 -11.38
CA ALA A 118 2.12 -12.63 -10.32
C ALA A 118 2.12 -11.51 -9.25
N LEU A 119 1.70 -10.29 -9.61
CA LEU A 119 1.67 -9.11 -8.76
C LEU A 119 0.35 -8.96 -7.98
N GLY A 120 -0.69 -9.71 -8.35
CA GLY A 120 -2.02 -9.64 -7.73
C GLY A 120 -3.02 -8.78 -8.49
N SER A 121 -2.66 -8.27 -9.67
CA SER A 121 -3.58 -7.53 -10.56
C SER A 121 -4.55 -8.51 -11.22
N PRO A 122 -5.86 -8.23 -11.30
CA PRO A 122 -6.79 -9.08 -12.04
C PRO A 122 -6.41 -9.17 -13.52
N SER A 123 -6.17 -10.38 -14.02
CA SER A 123 -5.91 -10.64 -15.45
C SER A 123 -7.16 -11.14 -16.17
N ASP A 124 -7.99 -11.93 -15.47
CA ASP A 124 -9.18 -12.57 -16.00
C ASP A 124 -10.27 -12.63 -14.91
N ALA A 125 -11.53 -12.63 -15.33
CA ALA A 125 -12.65 -13.00 -14.47
C ALA A 125 -13.51 -14.05 -15.15
N SER A 126 -13.81 -15.13 -14.44
CA SER A 126 -14.69 -16.20 -14.93
C SER A 126 -16.04 -16.17 -14.23
N ASN A 127 -17.11 -16.43 -14.96
CA ASN A 127 -18.44 -16.61 -14.39
C ASN A 127 -18.62 -18.00 -13.74
N SER A 128 -19.81 -18.29 -13.21
CA SER A 128 -20.12 -19.57 -12.55
C SER A 128 -20.07 -20.80 -13.46
N GLN A 129 -20.06 -20.63 -14.78
CA GLN A 129 -19.92 -21.69 -15.77
C GLN A 129 -18.45 -21.92 -16.17
N GLY A 130 -17.53 -21.11 -15.65
CA GLY A 130 -16.11 -21.16 -15.99
C GLY A 130 -15.72 -20.37 -17.23
N ASN A 131 -16.66 -19.72 -17.91
CA ASN A 131 -16.37 -18.87 -19.07
C ASN A 131 -15.68 -17.59 -18.60
N VAL A 132 -14.59 -17.20 -19.27
CA VAL A 132 -13.95 -15.90 -19.05
C VAL A 132 -14.87 -14.83 -19.64
N VAL A 133 -15.33 -13.90 -18.81
CA VAL A 133 -16.27 -12.82 -19.16
C VAL A 133 -15.65 -11.43 -19.02
N TRP A 134 -14.42 -11.35 -18.50
CA TRP A 134 -13.63 -10.14 -18.49
C TRP A 134 -12.14 -10.50 -18.55
N ARG A 135 -11.35 -9.73 -19.29
CA ARG A 135 -9.90 -9.95 -19.43
C ARG A 135 -9.15 -8.64 -19.56
N TRP A 136 -8.04 -8.51 -18.86
CA TRP A 136 -7.14 -7.38 -18.95
C TRP A 136 -5.73 -7.83 -19.31
N THR A 137 -5.46 -7.92 -20.61
CA THR A 137 -4.10 -8.11 -21.13
C THR A 137 -3.41 -6.75 -21.18
N HIS A 138 -2.85 -6.36 -20.04
CA HIS A 138 -2.24 -5.05 -19.89
C HIS A 138 -0.74 -5.06 -20.22
N GLU A 139 -0.26 -3.93 -20.68
CA GLU A 139 1.15 -3.60 -20.77
C GLU A 139 1.71 -3.18 -19.40
N ALA A 140 3.02 -2.92 -19.34
CA ALA A 140 3.73 -2.66 -18.09
C ALA A 140 3.09 -1.57 -17.20
N PHE A 141 2.56 -0.49 -17.78
CA PHE A 141 1.98 0.64 -17.04
C PHE A 141 0.45 0.66 -17.05
N GLY A 142 -0.22 -0.33 -17.66
CA GLY A 142 -1.65 -0.56 -17.49
C GLY A 142 -2.60 0.48 -18.12
N ALA A 143 -2.23 1.11 -19.24
CA ALA A 143 -3.09 2.02 -20.00
C ALA A 143 -4.00 1.30 -21.00
N THR A 144 -3.72 0.05 -21.37
CA THR A 144 -4.63 -0.76 -22.19
C THR A 144 -5.95 -0.96 -21.45
N ALA A 145 -7.08 -0.79 -22.14
CA ALA A 145 -8.39 -1.06 -21.55
C ALA A 145 -8.67 -2.58 -21.49
N PRO A 146 -9.40 -3.08 -20.49
CA PRO A 146 -9.81 -4.48 -20.47
C PRO A 146 -10.80 -4.80 -21.59
N ASN A 147 -10.75 -6.03 -22.10
CA ASN A 147 -11.84 -6.62 -22.85
C ASN A 147 -12.94 -7.05 -21.87
N GLN A 148 -14.12 -6.44 -21.98
CA GLN A 148 -15.26 -6.67 -21.08
C GLN A 148 -16.28 -7.69 -21.59
N ASP A 149 -16.06 -8.27 -22.77
CA ASP A 149 -16.85 -9.34 -23.38
C ASP A 149 -15.93 -10.26 -24.22
N PRO A 150 -14.99 -10.97 -23.57
CA PRO A 150 -14.07 -11.88 -24.26
C PRO A 150 -14.73 -13.18 -24.73
N ASP A 151 -15.92 -13.54 -24.23
CA ASP A 151 -16.70 -14.68 -24.73
C ASP A 151 -17.66 -14.31 -25.88
N GLY A 152 -17.81 -13.01 -26.18
CA GLY A 152 -18.47 -12.50 -27.38
C GLY A 152 -19.99 -12.67 -27.37
N ASN A 153 -20.60 -12.71 -26.18
CA ASN A 153 -22.02 -12.96 -26.01
C ASN A 153 -22.85 -11.65 -25.96
N GLY A 154 -22.20 -10.48 -26.02
CA GLY A 154 -22.81 -9.16 -25.98
C GLY A 154 -23.12 -8.64 -24.57
N GLN A 155 -22.81 -9.40 -23.51
CA GLN A 155 -22.97 -8.99 -22.12
C GLN A 155 -21.65 -8.42 -21.59
N ILE A 156 -21.68 -7.15 -21.17
CA ILE A 156 -20.51 -6.46 -20.64
C ILE A 156 -20.35 -6.78 -19.15
N THR A 157 -19.24 -7.39 -18.78
CA THR A 157 -18.83 -7.50 -17.37
C THR A 157 -17.96 -6.30 -16.99
N GLN A 158 -18.32 -5.61 -15.90
CA GLN A 158 -17.52 -4.51 -15.35
C GLN A 158 -16.69 -4.98 -14.16
N LEU A 159 -15.39 -4.68 -14.22
CA LEU A 159 -14.45 -4.81 -13.10
C LEU A 159 -13.50 -3.60 -13.09
N ASN A 160 -13.53 -2.84 -12.01
CA ASN A 160 -12.79 -1.59 -11.89
C ASN A 160 -11.44 -1.76 -11.17
N LEU A 161 -11.16 -2.91 -10.54
CA LEU A 161 -9.84 -3.19 -9.98
C LEU A 161 -8.76 -3.15 -11.07
N ARG A 162 -7.58 -2.63 -10.72
CA ARG A 162 -6.39 -2.54 -11.59
C ARG A 162 -5.20 -3.17 -10.87
N PHE A 163 -4.00 -2.60 -10.98
CA PHE A 163 -2.85 -3.01 -10.15
C PHE A 163 -3.22 -2.99 -8.66
N PRO A 164 -2.49 -3.70 -7.78
CA PRO A 164 -2.80 -3.71 -6.35
C PRO A 164 -3.00 -2.30 -5.79
N GLY A 165 -4.07 -2.12 -5.01
CA GLY A 165 -4.50 -0.82 -4.47
C GLY A 165 -5.30 0.07 -5.42
N GLN A 166 -5.30 -0.24 -6.72
CA GLN A 166 -5.85 0.65 -7.74
C GLN A 166 -7.29 0.34 -8.13
N TYR A 167 -8.04 1.41 -8.35
CA TYR A 167 -9.43 1.41 -8.82
C TYR A 167 -9.60 2.36 -10.01
N TYR A 168 -10.14 1.87 -11.12
CA TYR A 168 -10.38 2.63 -12.34
C TYR A 168 -11.59 3.56 -12.22
N ASP A 169 -11.34 4.86 -12.38
CA ASP A 169 -12.39 5.88 -12.45
C ASP A 169 -12.67 6.24 -13.92
N ALA A 170 -13.73 5.65 -14.46
CA ALA A 170 -14.14 5.83 -15.86
C ALA A 170 -14.37 7.29 -16.24
N GLU A 171 -14.76 8.15 -15.30
CA GLU A 171 -15.05 9.56 -15.57
C GLU A 171 -13.79 10.40 -15.86
N THR A 172 -12.60 9.92 -15.49
CA THR A 172 -11.32 10.60 -15.74
C THR A 172 -10.30 9.74 -16.49
N GLY A 173 -10.47 8.42 -16.48
CA GLY A 173 -9.46 7.46 -16.93
C GLY A 173 -8.28 7.32 -15.95
N LEU A 174 -8.32 7.96 -14.78
CA LEU A 174 -7.34 7.80 -13.72
C LEU A 174 -7.62 6.54 -12.92
N HIS A 175 -6.59 6.03 -12.28
CA HIS A 175 -6.70 4.96 -11.30
C HIS A 175 -6.56 5.57 -9.91
N TYR A 176 -7.64 5.60 -9.14
CA TYR A 176 -7.58 5.90 -7.71
C TYR A 176 -6.65 4.88 -7.03
N ASN A 177 -5.64 5.34 -6.31
CA ASN A 177 -4.69 4.49 -5.59
C ASN A 177 -4.47 5.03 -4.17
N MET A 178 -5.53 4.95 -3.36
CA MET A 178 -5.53 5.32 -1.94
C MET A 178 -5.13 6.79 -1.70
N HIS A 179 -3.84 7.08 -1.51
CA HIS A 179 -3.34 8.43 -1.25
C HIS A 179 -3.10 9.27 -2.50
N ARG A 180 -3.07 8.63 -3.68
CA ARG A 180 -2.79 9.31 -4.95
C ARG A 180 -3.71 8.83 -6.07
N TYR A 181 -3.68 9.53 -7.20
CA TYR A 181 -4.31 9.10 -8.45
C TYR A 181 -3.23 8.84 -9.49
N TYR A 182 -3.24 7.64 -10.04
CA TYR A 182 -2.30 7.15 -11.04
C TYR A 182 -2.86 7.39 -12.45
N GLN A 183 -2.03 7.93 -13.33
CA GLN A 183 -2.36 8.12 -14.74
C GLN A 183 -1.60 7.08 -15.58
N PRO A 184 -2.27 6.01 -16.03
CA PRO A 184 -1.57 4.91 -16.71
C PRO A 184 -0.93 5.33 -18.04
N LYS A 185 -1.54 6.30 -18.75
CA LYS A 185 -1.02 6.82 -20.03
C LYS A 185 0.38 7.44 -19.91
N THR A 186 0.72 7.99 -18.74
CA THR A 186 2.01 8.62 -18.47
C THR A 186 2.88 7.78 -17.52
N GLY A 187 2.35 6.68 -16.98
CA GLY A 187 3.07 5.79 -16.08
C GLY A 187 3.40 6.40 -14.72
N ARG A 188 2.63 7.41 -14.26
CA ARG A 188 2.95 8.18 -13.04
C ARG A 188 1.73 8.68 -12.29
N TYR A 189 1.95 9.11 -11.05
CA TYR A 189 0.95 9.81 -10.27
C TYR A 189 0.76 11.26 -10.74
N ILE A 190 -0.45 11.79 -10.53
CA ILE A 190 -0.79 13.19 -10.85
C ILE A 190 -0.52 14.15 -9.69
N SER A 191 -0.07 13.62 -8.56
CA SER A 191 0.36 14.39 -7.39
C SER A 191 1.74 13.92 -6.94
N SER A 192 2.54 14.83 -6.42
CA SER A 192 3.77 14.48 -5.72
C SER A 192 3.46 13.55 -4.55
N ASP A 193 4.39 12.65 -4.24
CA ASP A 193 4.32 11.75 -3.11
C ASP A 193 4.10 12.51 -1.79
N PRO A 194 3.04 12.20 -1.01
CA PRO A 194 2.82 12.81 0.29
C PRO A 194 3.96 12.57 1.29
N ILE A 195 4.70 11.47 1.15
CA ILE A 195 5.90 11.19 1.97
C ILE A 195 7.16 11.83 1.39
N GLY A 196 7.04 12.57 0.29
CA GLY A 196 8.13 13.30 -0.35
C GLY A 196 9.19 12.39 -0.97
N VAL A 197 10.45 12.81 -0.89
CA VAL A 197 11.61 12.08 -1.48
C VAL A 197 11.85 10.69 -0.88
N LEU A 198 11.16 10.38 0.20
CA LEU A 198 11.22 9.09 0.88
C LEU A 198 10.55 7.98 0.06
N GLY A 199 9.54 8.31 -0.76
CA GLY A 199 8.97 7.40 -1.77
C GLY A 199 9.86 7.24 -3.02
N GLY A 200 10.97 7.97 -3.08
CA GLY A 200 11.92 8.00 -4.19
C GLY A 200 12.28 9.42 -4.61
N ILE A 201 13.46 9.61 -5.21
CA ILE A 201 13.96 10.91 -5.66
C ILE A 201 13.00 11.59 -6.66
N ASN A 202 12.28 10.79 -7.45
CA ASN A 202 11.19 11.27 -8.28
C ASN A 202 9.85 10.91 -7.63
N THR A 203 9.22 11.90 -7.01
CA THR A 203 8.01 11.74 -6.19
C THR A 203 6.72 11.45 -7.01
N TYR A 204 6.83 11.26 -8.32
CA TYR A 204 5.69 10.94 -9.19
C TYR A 204 5.71 9.51 -9.70
N THR A 205 6.80 8.75 -9.51
CA THR A 205 6.95 7.44 -10.13
C THR A 205 5.99 6.42 -9.54
N TYR A 206 5.36 5.62 -10.40
CA TYR A 206 4.69 4.40 -9.97
C TYR A 206 5.70 3.26 -9.91
N ALA A 207 5.67 2.50 -8.80
CA ALA A 207 6.45 1.27 -8.66
C ALA A 207 7.93 1.46 -9.04
N LEU A 208 8.56 2.58 -8.64
CA LEU A 208 9.94 2.99 -9.00
C LEU A 208 10.29 2.76 -10.50
N ASN A 209 9.32 2.94 -11.40
CA ASN A 209 9.40 2.67 -12.84
C ASN A 209 9.66 1.20 -13.25
N ASN A 210 9.46 0.24 -12.35
CA ASN A 210 9.50 -1.19 -12.65
C ASN A 210 8.20 -1.91 -12.23
N PRO A 211 7.07 -1.58 -12.88
CA PRO A 211 5.75 -2.12 -12.54
C PRO A 211 5.58 -3.60 -12.90
N LEU A 212 6.56 -4.23 -13.56
CA LEU A 212 6.59 -5.68 -13.78
C LEU A 212 7.09 -6.46 -12.56
N ARG A 213 7.73 -5.77 -11.62
CA ARG A 213 8.36 -6.38 -10.44
C ARG A 213 7.77 -5.87 -9.15
N TRP A 214 7.33 -4.62 -9.12
CA TRP A 214 6.95 -3.90 -7.92
C TRP A 214 5.54 -3.34 -8.04
N THR A 215 4.91 -3.15 -6.89
CA THR A 215 3.56 -2.59 -6.78
C THR A 215 3.57 -1.48 -5.74
N ASP A 216 2.62 -0.57 -5.80
CA ASP A 216 2.42 0.46 -4.77
C ASP A 216 0.95 0.45 -4.34
N PRO A 217 0.55 -0.43 -3.39
CA PRO A 217 -0.85 -0.62 -3.04
C PRO A 217 -1.48 0.54 -2.27
N LEU A 218 -0.68 1.48 -1.76
CA LEU A 218 -1.15 2.61 -0.96
C LEU A 218 -1.00 3.95 -1.68
N GLY A 219 -0.33 3.96 -2.83
CA GLY A 219 0.06 5.21 -3.47
C GLY A 219 1.05 5.99 -2.61
N LEU A 220 1.99 5.33 -1.93
CA LEU A 220 3.01 5.97 -1.06
C LEU A 220 4.41 5.39 -1.29
N TYR A 221 4.55 4.06 -1.32
CA TYR A 221 5.85 3.41 -1.48
C TYR A 221 5.72 2.07 -2.20
N SER A 222 6.81 1.59 -2.79
CA SER A 222 6.79 0.38 -3.61
C SER A 222 7.07 -0.88 -2.79
N LYS A 223 6.17 -1.87 -2.78
CA LYS A 223 6.40 -3.19 -2.18
C LYS A 223 7.30 -4.03 -3.08
N THR A 224 8.37 -4.63 -2.52
CA THR A 224 9.30 -5.47 -3.30
C THR A 224 9.52 -6.87 -2.68
N GLY A 225 9.22 -7.94 -3.44
CA GLY A 225 9.76 -9.28 -3.19
C GLY A 225 9.18 -10.12 -2.05
N CYS A 226 8.05 -9.75 -1.46
CA CYS A 226 7.29 -10.52 -0.46
C CYS A 226 6.11 -11.31 -1.09
N ASN A 227 5.77 -12.49 -0.56
CA ASN A 227 4.53 -13.19 -0.91
C ASN A 227 3.35 -12.73 -0.04
N ASP A 228 2.10 -13.06 -0.41
CA ASP A 228 0.88 -12.58 0.28
C ASP A 228 0.90 -12.84 1.80
N ALA A 229 1.33 -14.03 2.23
CA ALA A 229 1.39 -14.40 3.65
C ALA A 229 2.46 -13.60 4.39
N GLN A 230 3.59 -13.31 3.73
CA GLN A 230 4.64 -12.47 4.29
C GLN A 230 4.18 -11.01 4.40
N CYS A 231 3.43 -10.49 3.41
CA CYS A 231 2.86 -9.15 3.47
C CYS A 231 1.89 -9.00 4.65
N GLU A 232 0.97 -9.96 4.84
CA GLU A 232 0.02 -9.92 5.97
C GLU A 232 0.74 -9.97 7.33
N LEU A 233 1.81 -10.77 7.43
CA LEU A 233 2.65 -10.81 8.62
C LEU A 233 3.39 -9.49 8.85
N ILE A 234 3.90 -8.86 7.79
CA ILE A 234 4.55 -7.55 7.87
C ILE A 234 3.55 -6.50 8.35
N ASP A 235 2.36 -6.40 7.77
CA ASP A 235 1.36 -5.39 8.14
C ASP A 235 0.97 -5.52 9.63
N LYS A 236 0.72 -6.75 10.10
CA LYS A 236 0.48 -7.04 11.53
C LYS A 236 1.68 -6.67 12.39
N ALA A 237 2.89 -6.96 11.92
CA ALA A 237 4.10 -6.69 12.67
C ALA A 237 4.46 -5.21 12.73
N VAL A 238 4.17 -4.44 11.67
CA VAL A 238 4.30 -2.97 11.63
C VAL A 238 3.39 -2.34 12.68
N ALA A 239 2.12 -2.75 12.76
CA ALA A 239 1.20 -2.24 13.78
C ALA A 239 1.71 -2.52 15.21
N ASN A 240 2.21 -3.75 15.46
CA ASN A 240 2.77 -4.13 16.75
C ASN A 240 4.07 -3.37 17.08
N ALA A 241 4.94 -3.16 16.09
CA ALA A 241 6.18 -2.40 16.23
C ALA A 241 5.88 -0.92 16.52
N GLN A 242 4.86 -0.35 15.87
CA GLN A 242 4.43 1.02 16.14
C GLN A 242 3.87 1.18 17.56
N ASP A 243 3.06 0.24 18.05
CA ASP A 243 2.57 0.26 19.44
C ASP A 243 3.74 0.19 20.44
N ALA A 244 4.72 -0.67 20.19
CA ALA A 244 5.94 -0.73 20.99
C ALA A 244 6.73 0.59 20.93
N ALA A 245 6.91 1.17 19.74
CA ALA A 245 7.56 2.47 19.54
C ALA A 245 6.85 3.59 20.30
N ASN A 246 5.51 3.60 20.33
CA ASN A 246 4.72 4.54 21.11
C ASN A 246 4.99 4.41 22.61
N LYS A 247 5.02 3.17 23.13
CA LYS A 247 5.33 2.90 24.55
C LYS A 247 6.75 3.30 24.93
N GLN A 248 7.69 3.25 23.99
CA GLN A 248 9.08 3.70 24.18
C GLN A 248 9.28 5.21 23.93
N GLY A 249 8.22 5.96 23.60
CA GLY A 249 8.28 7.41 23.41
C GLY A 249 8.87 7.87 22.06
N ILE A 250 9.09 6.96 21.11
CA ILE A 250 9.67 7.24 19.78
C ILE A 250 8.62 7.18 18.65
N GLY A 251 7.35 6.98 19.02
CA GLY A 251 6.23 6.73 18.11
C GLY A 251 6.15 7.64 16.87
N PRO A 252 6.16 8.98 17.02
CA PRO A 252 6.09 9.89 15.87
C PRO A 252 7.27 9.72 14.89
N GLY A 253 8.50 9.60 15.41
CA GLY A 253 9.68 9.39 14.58
C GLY A 253 9.68 8.01 13.92
N PHE A 254 9.19 6.98 14.61
CA PHE A 254 9.07 5.63 14.06
C PHE A 254 7.99 5.54 12.97
N SER A 255 6.84 6.20 13.15
CA SER A 255 5.80 6.29 12.12
C SER A 255 6.35 6.97 10.88
N GLN A 256 7.09 8.07 11.06
CA GLN A 256 7.73 8.76 9.95
C GLN A 256 8.76 7.88 9.25
N ALA A 257 9.54 7.07 9.98
CA ALA A 257 10.48 6.13 9.38
C ALA A 257 9.75 4.99 8.62
N LEU A 258 8.66 4.45 9.18
CA LEU A 258 7.82 3.43 8.53
C LEU A 258 7.17 3.92 7.24
N GLU A 259 6.77 5.20 7.19
CA GLU A 259 6.23 5.82 5.98
C GLU A 259 7.22 5.75 4.81
N THR A 260 8.53 5.68 5.08
CA THR A 260 9.59 5.60 4.08
C THR A 260 10.03 4.19 3.74
N ALA A 261 9.74 3.22 4.61
CA ALA A 261 10.39 1.92 4.60
C ALA A 261 9.91 1.05 3.44
N ASN A 262 10.86 0.55 2.64
CA ASN A 262 10.60 -0.45 1.62
C ASN A 262 10.89 -1.85 2.18
N PHE A 263 9.86 -2.62 2.50
CA PHE A 263 10.05 -3.98 3.00
C PHE A 263 10.44 -4.96 1.88
N ILE A 264 11.57 -5.63 2.06
CA ILE A 264 12.15 -6.59 1.11
C ILE A 264 12.27 -7.98 1.74
N CYS A 265 11.46 -8.94 1.31
CA CYS A 265 11.51 -10.31 1.85
C CYS A 265 12.63 -11.20 1.26
N LYS A 266 13.62 -10.61 0.58
CA LYS A 266 14.77 -11.31 -0.02
C LYS A 266 16.06 -10.97 0.74
N LYS A 267 17.17 -11.65 0.44
CA LYS A 267 18.47 -11.32 1.06
C LYS A 267 19.06 -10.07 0.39
N PRO A 268 19.73 -9.18 1.15
CA PRO A 268 20.51 -8.11 0.55
C PRO A 268 21.72 -8.68 -0.21
N GLU A 269 22.41 -9.72 0.32
CA GLU A 269 23.57 -10.36 -0.32
C GLU A 269 23.76 -11.85 0.06
N LYS A 270 24.51 -12.60 -0.77
CA LYS A 270 24.92 -14.01 -0.50
C LYS A 270 26.01 -14.06 0.58
N ASN A 271 25.65 -14.15 1.87
CA ASN A 271 26.42 -14.79 2.98
C ASN A 271 26.16 -14.23 4.39
N LYS A 272 25.26 -13.27 4.57
CA LYS A 272 24.96 -12.71 5.90
C LYS A 272 23.76 -13.42 6.56
N ASN A 273 23.90 -13.77 7.84
CA ASN A 273 22.91 -14.47 8.69
C ASN A 273 22.18 -13.52 9.66
N TYR A 274 21.99 -12.25 9.30
CA TYR A 274 21.26 -11.28 10.12
C TYR A 274 19.75 -11.51 10.09
N CYS A 275 19.05 -11.02 11.11
CA CYS A 275 17.60 -11.14 11.24
C CYS A 275 16.85 -10.19 10.32
N GLY A 276 17.30 -8.94 10.28
CA GLY A 276 17.00 -8.01 9.21
C GLY A 276 18.27 -7.31 8.72
N ALA A 277 18.08 -6.35 7.82
CA ALA A 277 19.09 -5.35 7.52
C ALA A 277 18.40 -4.08 7.03
N ASN A 278 18.87 -2.93 7.49
CA ASN A 278 18.50 -1.62 6.98
C ASN A 278 19.54 -1.15 5.93
N ASN A 279 19.06 -0.79 4.75
CA ASN A 279 19.79 -0.01 3.75
C ASN A 279 18.87 1.12 3.26
N ASP A 280 18.58 2.03 4.18
CA ASP A 280 17.61 3.13 4.10
C ASP A 280 17.35 3.61 2.66
N PRO A 281 16.12 3.47 2.13
CA PRO A 281 14.88 3.04 2.79
C PRO A 281 14.62 1.52 2.82
N ASP A 282 15.52 0.69 2.27
CA ASP A 282 15.25 -0.74 2.09
C ASP A 282 15.44 -1.54 3.38
N ILE A 283 14.35 -2.16 3.87
CA ILE A 283 14.35 -3.01 5.06
C ILE A 283 14.23 -4.47 4.65
N TYR A 284 15.31 -5.22 4.78
CA TYR A 284 15.38 -6.63 4.39
C TYR A 284 14.92 -7.53 5.53
N LEU A 285 13.88 -8.35 5.31
CA LEU A 285 13.18 -9.12 6.36
C LEU A 285 13.24 -10.63 6.20
N ARG A 286 14.03 -11.17 5.27
CA ARG A 286 13.94 -12.60 4.91
C ARG A 286 14.06 -13.56 6.10
N ASN A 287 15.03 -13.34 6.99
CA ASN A 287 15.24 -14.22 8.15
C ASN A 287 14.33 -13.86 9.34
N ALA A 288 13.76 -12.64 9.36
CA ALA A 288 12.83 -12.18 10.39
C ALA A 288 11.55 -13.02 10.48
N PHE A 289 11.19 -13.73 9.41
CA PHE A 289 10.07 -14.68 9.41
C PHE A 289 10.39 -16.02 10.10
N ASN A 290 11.63 -16.25 10.56
CA ASN A 290 12.03 -17.48 11.23
C ASN A 290 12.31 -17.24 12.72
N PRO A 291 11.32 -17.46 13.61
CA PRO A 291 11.46 -17.22 15.04
C PRO A 291 12.47 -18.16 15.73
N GLY A 292 12.89 -19.25 15.08
CA GLY A 292 13.96 -20.12 15.60
C GLY A 292 15.37 -19.55 15.40
N LYS A 293 15.52 -18.49 14.59
CA LYS A 293 16.80 -17.83 14.32
C LYS A 293 16.85 -16.38 14.80
N CYS A 294 15.68 -15.76 14.95
CA CYS A 294 15.53 -14.34 15.18
C CYS A 294 14.49 -14.09 16.27
N GLY A 295 14.46 -12.85 16.77
CA GLY A 295 13.34 -12.37 17.56
C GLY A 295 12.03 -12.42 16.76
N SER A 296 10.97 -11.86 17.34
CA SER A 296 9.70 -11.74 16.63
C SER A 296 9.84 -10.81 15.41
N LEU A 297 9.01 -10.99 14.38
CA LEU A 297 8.98 -10.07 13.24
C LEU A 297 8.74 -8.60 13.66
N PRO A 298 7.83 -8.29 14.62
CA PRO A 298 7.70 -6.93 15.17
C PRO A 298 9.00 -6.39 15.81
N SER A 299 9.73 -7.22 16.55
CA SER A 299 10.97 -6.77 17.21
C SER A 299 12.06 -6.48 16.19
N THR A 300 12.18 -7.33 15.16
CA THR A 300 13.11 -7.09 14.05
C THR A 300 12.73 -5.82 13.29
N LEU A 301 11.44 -5.59 13.02
CA LEU A 301 10.98 -4.34 12.39
C LEU A 301 11.30 -3.11 13.24
N LEU A 302 11.06 -3.16 14.54
CA LEU A 302 11.38 -2.08 15.46
C LEU A 302 12.88 -1.75 15.42
N HIS A 303 13.74 -2.77 15.43
CA HIS A 303 15.20 -2.61 15.31
C HIS A 303 15.56 -1.97 13.97
N GLU A 304 15.24 -2.63 12.85
CA GLU A 304 15.74 -2.22 11.54
C GLU A 304 15.19 -0.85 11.11
N VAL A 305 13.91 -0.56 11.38
CA VAL A 305 13.31 0.73 11.00
C VAL A 305 13.85 1.88 11.87
N SER A 306 14.32 1.61 13.09
CA SER A 306 14.90 2.67 13.94
C SER A 306 16.20 3.27 13.39
N HIS A 307 16.89 2.56 12.50
CA HIS A 307 18.04 3.10 11.77
C HIS A 307 17.67 4.18 10.76
N SER A 308 16.43 4.17 10.23
CA SER A 308 15.97 5.15 9.25
C SER A 308 15.70 6.52 9.90
N LYS A 309 15.77 7.57 9.08
CA LYS A 309 15.43 8.93 9.51
C LYS A 309 13.93 9.04 9.80
N PRO A 310 13.52 9.88 10.78
CA PRO A 310 14.33 10.83 11.55
C PRO A 310 15.07 10.24 12.77
N LEU A 311 14.85 8.96 13.11
CA LEU A 311 15.41 8.35 14.32
C LEU A 311 16.92 8.22 14.23
N ASN A 312 17.44 7.64 13.14
CA ASN A 312 18.88 7.50 12.88
C ASN A 312 19.64 6.82 14.04
N TYR A 313 19.04 5.77 14.61
CA TYR A 313 19.63 5.05 15.74
C TYR A 313 20.89 4.29 15.32
N THR A 314 21.87 4.22 16.22
CA THR A 314 23.00 3.31 16.02
C THR A 314 22.56 1.87 16.27
N GLU A 315 23.36 0.89 15.82
CA GLU A 315 23.15 -0.54 16.16
C GLU A 315 22.99 -0.77 17.68
N MET A 316 23.75 -0.03 18.48
CA MET A 316 23.68 -0.09 19.93
C MET A 316 22.33 0.40 20.47
N ASP A 317 21.87 1.55 19.98
CA ASP A 317 20.59 2.14 20.39
C ASP A 317 19.41 1.26 19.96
N ALA A 318 19.49 0.69 18.76
CA ALA A 318 18.47 -0.22 18.21
C ALA A 318 18.35 -1.51 19.05
N TYR A 319 19.47 -2.12 19.46
CA TYR A 319 19.44 -3.29 20.35
C TYR A 319 18.85 -2.98 21.73
N ILE A 320 19.13 -1.80 22.29
CA ILE A 320 18.58 -1.37 23.58
C ILE A 320 17.07 -1.13 23.45
N LEU A 321 16.64 -0.49 22.36
CA LEU A 321 15.23 -0.28 22.04
C LEU A 321 14.48 -1.60 21.91
N GLU A 322 15.03 -2.55 21.13
CA GLU A 322 14.42 -3.87 20.91
C GLU A 322 14.27 -4.62 22.23
N TYR A 323 15.30 -4.59 23.10
CA TYR A 323 15.23 -5.19 24.44
C TYR A 323 14.13 -4.57 25.29
N LYS A 324 14.08 -3.24 25.40
CA LYS A 324 13.09 -2.54 26.24
C LYS A 324 11.66 -2.77 25.76
N ALA A 325 11.47 -2.94 24.45
CA ALA A 325 10.16 -3.14 23.85
C ALA A 325 9.67 -4.59 23.92
N TYR A 326 10.56 -5.58 23.76
CA TYR A 326 10.18 -6.97 23.52
C TYR A 326 10.87 -7.99 24.43
N GLY A 327 11.80 -7.57 25.30
CA GLY A 327 12.56 -8.47 26.17
C GLY A 327 13.48 -9.42 25.39
N THR A 328 13.95 -9.02 24.21
CA THR A 328 14.87 -9.82 23.38
C THR A 328 16.24 -9.96 24.04
N SER A 329 17.13 -10.79 23.48
CA SER A 329 18.50 -10.87 24.01
C SER A 329 19.37 -9.76 23.43
N MET A 330 20.04 -8.98 24.29
CA MET A 330 21.08 -8.04 23.86
C MET A 330 22.44 -8.75 23.65
N PRO A 331 23.18 -8.46 22.57
CA PRO A 331 24.54 -9.01 22.39
C PRO A 331 25.45 -8.63 23.56
N THR A 332 26.44 -9.48 23.85
CA THR A 332 27.48 -9.12 24.82
C THR A 332 28.41 -8.07 24.21
N PRO A 333 29.06 -7.21 25.02
CA PRO A 333 30.04 -6.25 24.51
C PRO A 333 31.12 -6.90 23.63
N ALA A 334 31.60 -8.08 24.02
CA ALA A 334 32.58 -8.86 23.24
C ALA A 334 32.02 -9.35 21.89
N LYS A 335 30.76 -9.77 21.84
CA LYS A 335 30.10 -10.14 20.58
C LYS A 335 29.90 -8.93 19.69
N LEU A 336 29.45 -7.80 20.26
CA LEU A 336 29.23 -6.57 19.52
C LEU A 336 30.52 -6.03 18.88
N GLN A 337 31.64 -6.03 19.61
CA GLN A 337 32.95 -5.64 19.05
C GLN A 337 33.41 -6.59 17.94
N LYS A 338 33.09 -7.89 18.04
CA LYS A 338 33.43 -8.88 17.00
C LYS A 338 32.62 -8.64 15.72
N ASP A 339 31.33 -8.37 15.87
CA ASP A 339 30.40 -8.18 14.74
C ASP A 339 30.59 -6.79 14.09
N TYR A 340 31.03 -5.79 14.88
CA TYR A 340 31.31 -4.41 14.45
C TYR A 340 32.73 -3.98 14.87
N PRO A 341 33.78 -4.41 14.14
CA PRO A 341 35.18 -4.20 14.54
C PRO A 341 35.62 -2.73 14.55
N ASN A 342 34.85 -1.84 13.93
CA ASN A 342 35.14 -0.41 13.84
C ASN A 342 34.58 0.41 15.04
N LEU A 343 33.88 -0.23 15.98
CA LEU A 343 33.41 0.47 17.19
C LEU A 343 34.59 0.90 18.06
N SER A 344 34.54 2.13 18.55
CA SER A 344 35.55 2.66 19.48
C SER A 344 35.37 2.05 20.88
N PRO A 345 36.44 2.01 21.70
CA PRO A 345 36.34 1.59 23.09
C PRO A 345 35.27 2.34 23.90
N GLU A 346 35.11 3.65 23.65
CA GLU A 346 34.10 4.48 24.31
C GLU A 346 32.68 4.07 23.91
N GLN A 347 32.44 3.72 22.65
CA GLN A 347 31.14 3.22 22.18
C GLN A 347 30.78 1.89 22.86
N ILE A 348 31.73 0.96 22.95
CA ILE A 348 31.51 -0.31 23.67
C ILE A 348 31.27 -0.09 25.16
N GLN A 349 31.98 0.84 25.79
CA GLN A 349 31.77 1.17 27.20
C GLN A 349 30.40 1.79 27.43
N TYR A 350 29.97 2.71 26.55
CA TYR A 350 28.63 3.29 26.59
C TYR A 350 27.55 2.21 26.44
N TYR A 351 27.69 1.32 25.44
CA TYR A 351 26.79 0.19 25.25
C TYR A 351 26.71 -0.70 26.50
N SER A 352 27.87 -1.03 27.09
CA SER A 352 27.95 -1.90 28.27
C SER A 352 27.16 -1.32 29.44
N LYS A 353 27.30 -0.01 29.68
CA LYS A 353 26.56 0.70 30.73
C LYS A 353 25.05 0.70 30.46
N GLN A 354 24.64 1.06 29.23
CA GLN A 354 23.22 1.07 28.87
C GLN A 354 22.58 -0.32 28.95
N ARG A 355 23.33 -1.36 28.55
CA ARG A 355 22.91 -2.76 28.67
C ARG A 355 22.70 -3.17 30.13
N GLU A 356 23.61 -2.82 31.03
CA GLU A 356 23.46 -3.10 32.46
C GLU A 356 22.27 -2.35 33.09
N GLU A 357 22.03 -1.11 32.69
CA GLU A 357 20.87 -0.32 33.14
C GLU A 357 19.55 -0.95 32.65
N ALA A 358 19.49 -1.35 31.38
CA ALA A 358 18.31 -1.98 30.80
C ALA A 358 18.00 -3.35 31.45
N LEU A 359 19.02 -4.15 31.82
CA LEU A 359 18.83 -5.45 32.48
C LEU A 359 18.34 -5.37 33.93
N LYS A 360 18.34 -4.18 34.55
CA LYS A 360 17.85 -3.95 35.93
C LYS A 360 16.37 -3.58 35.99
N GLN A 361 15.78 -3.20 34.85
CA GLN A 361 14.37 -2.87 34.68
C GLN A 361 13.61 -4.12 34.25
#